data_AF-A0A936VH27-F1
#
_entry.id   AF-A0A936VH27-F1
#
_cell.length_a   1.000
_cell.length_b   1.000
_cell.length_c   1.000
_cell.angle_alpha   90.00
_cell.angle_beta   90.00
_cell.angle_gamma   90.00
#
_symmetry.space_group_name_H-M   'P 1'
#
loop_
_entity.id
_entity.type
_entity.pdbx_description
1 polymer ?
#
loop_
_entity_poly.entity_id
_entity_poly.type
_entity_poly.pdbx_seq_one_letter_code
_entity_poly.pdbx_strand_id
1 'polypeptide(L)'
;MAKRSSWIRRNDYEYRNGTFRGAINPHTEKFSDLPEFVAKHLDPVKHKSIAMFCTGGIRCEKFAPYMKQIGFENIYQLEGGILKYIEDVSPDESLWEGECFVFDERRTVDEQLKMGNEPDLSQIPPGERK
;
A
#
# COMPACT_ATOMS: atom_id res chain seq x y z
N MET A 1 -13.12 -6.11 -11.82
CA MET A 1 -11.92 -6.98 -12.00
C MET A 1 -11.02 -7.04 -10.74
N ALA A 2 -11.57 -6.95 -9.52
CA ALA A 2 -10.78 -6.81 -8.27
C ALA A 2 -10.88 -8.00 -7.30
N LYS A 3 -11.28 -9.20 -7.76
CA LYS A 3 -11.55 -10.34 -6.86
C LYS A 3 -10.35 -11.30 -6.66
N ARG A 4 -9.21 -11.10 -7.34
CA ARG A 4 -8.03 -11.99 -7.27
C ARG A 4 -6.68 -11.25 -7.38
N SER A 5 -6.66 -9.94 -7.12
CA SER A 5 -5.44 -9.14 -7.20
C SER A 5 -4.77 -9.13 -5.84
N SER A 6 -3.54 -9.66 -5.74
CA SER A 6 -2.75 -9.50 -4.51
C SER A 6 -2.26 -8.07 -4.45
N TRP A 7 -2.84 -7.28 -3.55
CA TRP A 7 -2.46 -5.89 -3.34
C TRP A 7 -1.23 -5.83 -2.42
N ILE A 8 -0.08 -5.39 -2.94
CA ILE A 8 1.19 -5.25 -2.19
C ILE A 8 1.40 -3.78 -1.81
N ARG A 9 1.78 -3.54 -0.55
CA ARG A 9 1.79 -2.22 0.08
C ARG A 9 3.14 -1.84 0.72
N ARG A 10 3.27 -0.52 0.94
CA ARG A 10 3.93 0.28 2.01
C ARG A 10 4.32 -0.43 3.33
N ASN A 11 5.11 0.28 4.14
CA ASN A 11 5.63 -0.20 5.43
C ASN A 11 4.53 -0.54 6.44
N ASP A 12 4.86 -1.34 7.47
CA ASP A 12 3.90 -1.84 8.46
C ASP A 12 3.08 -0.72 9.15
N TYR A 13 3.73 0.36 9.59
CA TYR A 13 3.02 1.50 10.20
C TYR A 13 1.99 2.12 9.24
N GLU A 14 2.35 2.27 7.96
CA GLU A 14 1.45 2.80 6.94
C GLU A 14 0.30 1.86 6.58
N TYR A 15 0.46 0.54 6.77
CA TYR A 15 -0.61 -0.43 6.61
C TYR A 15 -1.61 -0.32 7.76
N ARG A 16 -1.11 -0.16 9.00
CA ARG A 16 -1.93 -0.11 10.21
C ARG A 16 -2.80 1.13 10.30
N ASN A 17 -2.30 2.29 9.87
CA ASN A 17 -3.13 3.51 9.83
C ASN A 17 -4.34 3.34 8.88
N GLY A 18 -4.19 2.58 7.80
CA GLY A 18 -5.30 2.30 6.90
C GLY A 18 -4.88 1.45 5.71
N THR A 19 -5.81 0.64 5.19
CA THR A 19 -5.59 -0.24 4.05
C THR A 19 -6.78 -0.49 3.12
N PHE A 20 -6.50 -0.93 1.89
CA PHE A 20 -7.48 -1.47 0.97
C PHE A 20 -7.93 -2.83 1.49
N ARG A 21 -9.23 -3.07 1.45
CA ARG A 21 -9.82 -4.36 1.84
C ARG A 21 -9.17 -5.50 1.05
N GLY A 22 -8.66 -6.50 1.77
CA GLY A 22 -8.01 -7.67 1.20
C GLY A 22 -6.55 -7.46 0.75
N ALA A 23 -5.93 -6.32 1.08
CA ALA A 23 -4.51 -6.12 0.82
C ALA A 23 -3.60 -6.87 1.80
N ILE A 24 -2.47 -7.34 1.28
CA ILE A 24 -1.46 -8.09 2.03
C ILE A 24 -0.53 -7.10 2.72
N ASN A 25 -0.33 -7.26 4.03
CA ASN A 25 0.74 -6.55 4.75
C ASN A 25 2.05 -7.34 4.56
N PRO A 26 3.08 -6.78 3.91
CA PRO A 26 4.36 -7.45 3.79
C PRO A 26 5.19 -7.40 5.09
N HIS A 27 4.71 -6.68 6.12
CA HIS A 27 5.39 -6.49 7.41
C HIS A 27 6.82 -5.95 7.27
N THR A 28 7.06 -5.13 6.23
CA THR A 28 8.35 -4.48 5.97
C THR A 28 8.42 -3.16 6.74
N GLU A 29 9.58 -2.87 7.33
CA GLU A 29 9.84 -1.56 7.96
C GLU A 29 10.36 -0.54 6.95
N LYS A 30 11.06 -1.01 5.90
CA LYS A 30 11.61 -0.16 4.85
C LYS A 30 11.22 -0.68 3.48
N PHE A 31 11.11 0.23 2.52
CA PHE A 31 10.89 -0.11 1.12
C PHE A 31 12.01 -0.99 0.53
N SER A 32 13.23 -0.88 1.06
CA SER A 32 14.37 -1.73 0.68
C SER A 32 14.18 -3.21 1.01
N ASP A 33 13.25 -3.54 1.91
CA ASP A 33 13.01 -4.90 2.40
C ASP A 33 11.94 -5.60 1.55
N LEU A 34 11.21 -4.84 0.73
CA LEU A 34 10.16 -5.35 -0.14
C LEU A 34 10.66 -6.39 -1.19
N PRO A 35 11.82 -6.22 -1.84
CA PRO A 35 12.40 -7.27 -2.69
C PRO A 35 12.53 -8.63 -2.00
N GLU A 36 12.94 -8.64 -0.73
CA GLU A 36 13.11 -9.86 0.06
C GLU A 36 11.77 -10.52 0.37
N PHE A 37 10.76 -9.72 0.77
CA PHE A 37 9.40 -10.21 0.97
C PHE A 37 8.86 -10.90 -0.31
N VAL A 38 9.01 -10.24 -1.46
CA VAL A 38 8.55 -10.78 -2.74
C VAL A 38 9.23 -12.12 -3.03
N ALA A 39 10.55 -12.20 -2.87
CA ALA A 39 11.32 -13.41 -3.13
C ALA A 39 10.91 -14.59 -2.21
N LYS A 40 10.52 -14.31 -0.97
CA LYS A 40 10.14 -15.32 0.03
C LYS A 40 8.68 -15.77 -0.08
N HIS A 41 7.78 -14.87 -0.41
CA HIS A 41 6.34 -15.10 -0.25
C HIS A 41 5.55 -15.15 -1.56
N LEU A 42 6.09 -14.57 -2.64
CA LEU A 42 5.39 -14.50 -3.91
C LEU A 42 6.05 -15.39 -4.96
N ASP A 43 5.19 -16.10 -5.67
CA ASP A 43 5.53 -17.02 -6.74
C ASP A 43 4.87 -16.50 -8.03
N PRO A 44 5.65 -16.11 -9.06
CA PRO A 44 5.10 -15.58 -10.32
C PRO A 44 4.13 -16.54 -11.05
N VAL A 45 4.28 -17.85 -10.86
CA VAL A 45 3.42 -18.86 -11.50
C VAL A 45 2.05 -18.91 -10.81
N LYS A 46 2.03 -18.78 -9.48
CA LYS A 46 0.80 -18.77 -8.67
C LYS A 46 0.13 -17.40 -8.65
N HIS A 47 0.91 -16.34 -8.57
CA HIS A 47 0.45 -14.97 -8.41
C HIS A 47 0.54 -14.22 -9.75
N LYS A 48 -0.33 -14.63 -10.67
CA LYS A 48 -0.32 -14.15 -12.06
C LYS A 48 -0.64 -12.66 -12.20
N SER A 49 -1.31 -12.06 -11.21
CA SER A 49 -1.70 -10.65 -11.23
C SER A 49 -1.43 -10.00 -9.88
N ILE A 50 -0.58 -8.98 -9.90
CA ILE A 50 -0.21 -8.19 -8.73
C ILE A 50 -0.73 -6.78 -8.94
N ALA A 51 -1.45 -6.25 -7.94
CA ALA A 51 -1.80 -4.85 -7.89
C ALA A 51 -0.95 -4.17 -6.81
N MET A 52 -0.41 -2.99 -7.08
CA MET A 52 0.45 -2.27 -6.15
C MET A 52 -0.05 -0.85 -5.98
N PHE A 53 0.16 -0.30 -4.80
CA PHE A 53 -0.28 1.05 -4.50
C PHE A 53 0.57 1.59 -3.34
N CYS A 54 0.73 2.91 -3.33
CA CYS A 54 1.37 3.64 -2.24
C CYS A 54 0.73 5.03 -2.16
N THR A 55 1.14 5.84 -1.18
CA THR A 55 0.50 7.15 -0.90
C THR A 55 0.31 8.00 -2.16
N GLY A 56 1.36 8.18 -2.96
CA GLY A 56 1.34 8.99 -4.18
C GLY A 56 1.91 8.31 -5.43
N GLY A 57 1.89 6.97 -5.50
CA GLY A 57 2.28 6.22 -6.71
C GLY A 57 3.79 5.98 -6.95
N ILE A 58 4.68 6.89 -6.53
CA ILE A 58 6.12 6.85 -6.90
C ILE A 58 6.86 5.55 -6.53
N ARG A 59 6.54 4.91 -5.40
CA ARG A 59 7.16 3.63 -5.01
C ARG A 59 6.75 2.50 -5.95
N CYS A 60 5.51 2.50 -6.41
CA CYS A 60 4.99 1.50 -7.33
C CYS A 60 5.66 1.62 -8.70
N GLU A 61 5.82 2.85 -9.20
CA GLU A 61 6.53 3.13 -10.47
C GLU A 61 7.97 2.63 -10.44
N LYS A 62 8.67 2.82 -9.31
CA LYS A 62 10.05 2.35 -9.14
C LYS A 62 10.16 0.84 -8.96
N PHE A 63 9.16 0.20 -8.35
CA PHE A 63 9.18 -1.24 -8.05
C PHE A 63 8.67 -2.12 -9.19
N ALA A 64 7.76 -1.61 -10.02
CA ALA A 64 7.17 -2.36 -11.12
C ALA A 64 8.21 -2.95 -12.11
N PRO A 65 9.28 -2.23 -12.51
CA PRO A 65 10.33 -2.80 -13.35
C PRO A 65 11.04 -3.99 -12.70
N TYR A 66 11.31 -3.93 -11.39
CA TYR A 66 11.91 -5.05 -10.65
C TYR A 66 10.99 -6.27 -10.64
N MET A 67 9.70 -6.09 -10.38
CA MET A 67 8.72 -7.18 -10.42
C MET A 67 8.65 -7.85 -11.79
N LYS A 68 8.71 -7.07 -12.88
CA LYS A 68 8.79 -7.60 -14.25
C LYS A 68 10.06 -8.41 -14.47
N GLN A 69 11.20 -7.90 -14.01
CA GLN A 69 12.49 -8.55 -14.18
C GLN A 69 12.57 -9.93 -13.52
N ILE A 70 11.91 -10.12 -12.37
CA ILE A 70 11.89 -11.40 -11.65
C ILE A 70 10.75 -12.34 -12.10
N GLY A 71 10.03 -11.99 -13.17
CA GLY A 71 9.10 -12.90 -13.85
C GLY A 71 7.62 -12.66 -13.62
N PHE A 72 7.20 -11.58 -12.95
CA PHE A 72 5.78 -11.23 -12.86
C PHE A 72 5.31 -10.54 -14.14
N GLU A 73 4.27 -11.09 -14.77
CA GLU A 73 3.77 -10.59 -16.06
C GLU A 73 2.76 -9.45 -15.89
N ASN A 74 1.72 -9.65 -15.07
CA ASN A 74 0.62 -8.70 -14.93
C ASN A 74 0.75 -7.88 -13.65
N ILE A 75 1.49 -6.77 -13.75
CA ILE A 75 1.66 -5.81 -12.67
C ILE A 75 0.81 -4.58 -12.95
N TYR A 76 -0.13 -4.31 -12.05
CA TYR A 76 -0.98 -3.14 -12.06
C TYR A 76 -0.57 -2.21 -10.93
N GLN A 77 -0.66 -0.91 -11.17
CA GLN A 77 -0.41 0.10 -10.16
C GLN A 77 -1.61 1.04 -10.06
N LEU A 78 -1.90 1.48 -8.84
CA LEU A 78 -2.89 2.53 -8.62
C LEU A 78 -2.33 3.87 -9.11
N GLU A 79 -2.88 4.38 -10.21
CA GLU A 79 -2.47 5.64 -10.81
C GLU A 79 -2.72 6.80 -9.84
N GLY A 80 -1.71 7.65 -9.62
CA GLY A 80 -1.77 8.75 -8.63
C GLY A 80 -1.77 8.31 -7.16
N GLY A 81 -1.77 7.00 -6.88
CA GLY A 81 -1.71 6.47 -5.53
C GLY A 81 -3.02 6.62 -4.73
N ILE A 82 -2.90 6.43 -3.42
CA ILE A 82 -4.04 6.42 -2.50
C ILE A 82 -4.71 7.79 -2.42
N LEU A 83 -3.94 8.88 -2.44
CA LEU A 83 -4.50 10.23 -2.32
C LEU A 83 -5.44 10.56 -3.49
N LYS A 84 -5.03 10.25 -4.72
CA LYS A 84 -5.89 10.40 -5.91
C LYS A 84 -7.11 9.48 -5.83
N TYR A 85 -6.96 8.25 -5.35
CA TYR A 85 -8.09 7.35 -5.16
C TYR A 85 -9.15 7.90 -4.18
N ILE A 86 -8.72 8.46 -3.05
CA ILE A 86 -9.63 9.08 -2.07
C ILE A 86 -10.32 10.31 -2.67
N GLU A 87 -9.64 11.08 -3.52
CA GLU A 87 -10.23 12.22 -4.23
C GLU A 87 -11.29 11.79 -5.27
N ASP A 88 -11.00 10.73 -6.02
CA ASP A 88 -11.80 10.32 -7.19
C ASP A 88 -12.99 9.40 -6.82
N VAL A 89 -12.93 8.70 -5.68
CA VAL A 89 -13.92 7.67 -5.30
C VAL A 89 -14.76 8.11 -4.12
N SER A 90 -16.08 7.96 -4.23
CA SER A 90 -17.00 8.30 -3.14
C SER A 90 -16.81 7.36 -1.93
N PRO A 91 -17.04 7.83 -0.69
CA PRO A 91 -16.93 7.00 0.51
C PRO A 91 -17.76 5.72 0.45
N ASP A 92 -18.98 5.78 -0.11
CA ASP A 92 -19.88 4.63 -0.22
C ASP A 92 -19.37 3.51 -1.14
N GLU A 93 -18.50 3.85 -2.10
CA GLU A 93 -17.90 2.92 -3.07
C GLU A 93 -16.44 2.58 -2.73
N SER A 94 -15.88 3.25 -1.72
CA SER A 94 -14.49 3.13 -1.33
C SER A 94 -14.18 1.73 -0.78
N LEU A 95 -13.08 1.17 -1.26
CA LEU A 95 -12.47 -0.05 -0.71
C LEU A 95 -11.36 0.26 0.29
N TRP A 96 -11.09 1.54 0.53
CA TRP A 96 -10.10 2.01 1.49
C TRP A 96 -10.71 2.04 2.90
N GLU A 97 -9.98 1.51 3.87
CA GLU A 97 -10.38 1.40 5.28
C GLU A 97 -9.31 2.11 6.14
N GLY A 98 -9.73 2.96 7.09
CA GLY A 98 -8.82 3.74 7.94
C GLY A 98 -8.28 5.01 7.29
N GLU A 99 -7.17 5.55 7.83
CA GLU A 99 -6.57 6.80 7.39
C GLU A 99 -5.28 6.58 6.57
N CYS A 100 -5.03 7.48 5.61
CA CYS A 100 -3.85 7.42 4.77
C CYS A 100 -2.67 8.17 5.40
N PHE A 101 -1.65 7.42 5.85
CA PHE A 101 -0.40 8.04 6.30
C PHE A 101 0.27 8.91 5.21
N VAL A 102 0.62 10.14 5.57
CA VAL A 102 1.31 11.16 4.76
C VAL A 102 2.56 11.66 5.47
N PHE A 103 3.57 12.06 4.69
CA PHE A 103 4.89 12.46 5.20
C PHE A 103 4.97 13.98 5.43
N ASP A 104 3.98 14.55 6.10
CA ASP A 104 3.93 15.96 6.49
C ASP A 104 3.29 16.13 7.88
N GLU A 105 3.09 17.37 8.33
CA GLU A 105 2.59 17.69 9.67
C GLU A 105 1.23 17.07 10.01
N ARG A 106 0.42 16.74 9.00
CA ARG A 106 -0.89 16.10 9.18
C ARG A 106 -0.77 14.67 9.69
N ARG A 107 0.36 14.00 9.40
CA ARG A 107 0.68 12.59 9.71
C ARG A 107 -0.22 11.58 9.00
N THR A 108 -1.53 11.77 9.08
CA THR A 108 -2.54 10.98 8.38
C THR A 108 -3.59 11.89 7.77
N VAL A 109 -4.28 11.39 6.74
CA VAL A 109 -5.45 12.04 6.18
C VAL A 109 -6.65 11.10 6.14
N ASP A 110 -7.83 11.64 6.38
CA ASP A 110 -9.10 10.92 6.32
C ASP A 110 -9.60 10.75 4.88
N GLU A 111 -10.80 10.16 4.73
CA GLU A 111 -11.51 9.99 3.45
C GLU A 111 -11.90 11.30 2.76
N GLN A 112 -11.74 12.45 3.43
CA GLN A 112 -11.98 13.79 2.87
C GLN A 112 -10.66 14.55 2.63
N LEU A 113 -9.51 13.85 2.72
CA LEU A 113 -8.16 14.42 2.61
C LEU A 113 -7.84 15.51 3.66
N LYS A 114 -8.61 15.54 4.75
CA LYS A 114 -8.36 16.41 5.91
C LYS A 114 -7.42 15.73 6.88
N MET A 115 -6.85 16.51 7.80
CA MET A 115 -5.99 15.97 8.86
C MET A 115 -6.76 14.91 9.65
N GLY A 116 -6.18 13.71 9.72
CA GLY A 116 -6.75 12.59 10.44
C GLY A 116 -6.52 12.66 11.95
N ASN A 117 -7.03 11.65 12.66
CA ASN A 117 -6.92 11.51 14.11
C ASN A 117 -6.07 10.30 14.54
N GLU A 118 -5.64 9.46 13.61
CA GLU A 118 -4.80 8.31 13.91
C GLU A 118 -3.41 8.74 14.40
N PRO A 119 -2.80 8.00 15.35
CA PRO A 119 -1.48 8.30 15.85
C PRO A 119 -0.39 8.12 14.78
N ASP A 120 0.72 8.83 14.95
CA ASP A 120 1.91 8.62 14.15
C ASP A 120 2.60 7.30 14.54
N LEU A 121 2.20 6.23 13.88
CA LEU A 121 2.73 4.89 14.09
C LEU A 121 4.20 4.74 13.64
N SER A 122 4.75 5.71 12.88
CA SER A 122 6.16 5.69 12.49
C SER A 122 7.10 5.91 13.67
N GLN A 123 6.61 6.55 14.74
CA GLN A 123 7.35 6.80 15.97
C GLN A 123 7.20 5.67 17.00
N ILE A 124 6.33 4.69 16.73
CA ILE A 124 6.03 3.59 17.64
C ILE A 124 6.82 2.34 17.18
N PRO A 125 7.52 1.64 18.10
CA PRO A 125 8.20 0.39 17.78
C PRO A 125 7.25 -0.66 17.18
N PRO A 126 7.69 -1.50 16.22
CA PRO A 126 6.80 -2.44 15.52
C PRO A 126 6.00 -3.38 16.43
N GLY A 127 6.56 -3.80 17.56
CA GLY A 127 5.89 -4.67 18.54
C GLY A 127 4.83 -3.97 19.40
N GLU A 128 4.74 -2.64 19.34
CA GLU A 128 3.86 -1.82 20.18
C GLU A 128 2.80 -1.07 19.36
N ARG A 129 2.86 -1.13 18.03
CA ARG A 129 1.84 -0.57 17.14
C ARG A 129 0.55 -1.37 17.31
N LYS A 130 -0.49 -0.72 17.82
CA LYS A 130 -1.83 -1.29 17.92
C LYS A 130 -2.53 -1.15 16.57
#